data_AF-A0A939Y2B2-F1
#
_entry.id   AF-A0A939Y2B2-F1
#
_cell.length_a   1.000
_cell.length_b   1.000
_cell.length_c   1.000
_cell.angle_alpha   90.00
_cell.angle_beta   90.00
_cell.angle_gamma   90.00
#
_symmetry.space_group_name_H-M   'P 1'
#
loop_
_entity.id
_entity.type
_entity.pdbx_description
1 polymer ?
#
loop_
_entity_poly.entity_id
_entity_poly.type
_entity_poly.pdbx_seq_one_letter_code
_entity_poly.pdbx_strand_id
1 'polypeptide(L)'
;MFHTRVRRAGALLAALLLAAGILGGALSVRAAEGTLITPYLASNEWGAIDTGWARPKDLDLMSGWQLGKSNAFTVFVTNGSAAYCIEPGVSLGASTAVNSLTRDEYWNGYPESLNETIPPDVTKFLLGQVMLQGYNGAVSTQPTADGTGWFIPADFDRDVLSKWYATQILIWETIVGERDADFSHVAPPAGKNAVKEVLNPACPSLGTINSYYNSIVTAVKNALVNPAIPSFMNRKESNAQTVELAKNGAQYTASLTDTNGVLEAFSFSTSDPVVTVAKTGSVLKITASRAIPEGVLITASRTITTPQFIVWTDRAASYGEPPQAVITLTGQQVTDTLKGYVKAGSASLPYDPVGILLQKKDAQSQDDVRPVAL
;
A
#
# COMPACT_ATOMS: atom_id res chain seq x y z
N MET A 1 22.50 42.10 -8.42
CA MET A 1 21.43 42.20 -7.39
C MET A 1 20.08 41.56 -7.78
N PHE A 2 19.85 41.15 -9.03
CA PHE A 2 18.56 40.58 -9.46
C PHE A 2 18.40 39.05 -9.23
N HIS A 3 19.49 38.29 -9.09
CA HIS A 3 19.41 36.83 -8.94
C HIS A 3 19.05 36.32 -7.53
N THR A 4 19.21 37.13 -6.49
CA THR A 4 18.92 36.73 -5.10
C THR A 4 17.47 36.98 -4.67
N ARG A 5 16.72 37.84 -5.36
CA ARG A 5 15.32 38.15 -5.02
C ARG A 5 14.33 37.11 -5.55
N VAL A 6 14.61 36.49 -6.70
CA VAL A 6 13.72 35.48 -7.31
C VAL A 6 13.71 34.16 -6.52
N ARG A 7 14.85 33.76 -5.93
CA ARG A 7 14.94 32.54 -5.09
C ARG A 7 14.17 32.66 -3.76
N ARG A 8 14.06 33.86 -3.18
CA ARG A 8 13.30 34.07 -1.94
C ARG A 8 11.78 34.13 -2.17
N ALA A 9 11.35 34.64 -3.32
CA ALA A 9 9.92 34.65 -3.68
C ALA A 9 9.36 33.25 -3.98
N GLY A 10 10.14 32.38 -4.62
CA GLY A 10 9.74 30.99 -4.88
C GLY A 10 9.63 30.12 -3.61
N ALA A 11 10.54 30.33 -2.65
CA ALA A 11 10.51 29.61 -1.37
C ALA A 11 9.32 30.05 -0.48
N LEU A 12 8.93 31.32 -0.53
CA LEU A 12 7.76 31.84 0.20
C LEU A 12 6.43 31.38 -0.41
N LEU A 13 6.32 31.22 -1.74
CA LEU A 13 5.12 30.64 -2.36
C LEU A 13 4.95 29.14 -2.05
N ALA A 14 6.05 28.38 -2.03
CA ALA A 14 6.03 26.97 -1.64
C ALA A 14 5.67 26.78 -0.15
N ALA A 15 6.17 27.66 0.72
CA ALA A 15 5.84 27.65 2.15
C ALA A 15 4.38 28.08 2.44
N LEU A 16 3.80 29.00 1.64
CA LEU A 16 2.38 29.38 1.77
C LEU A 16 1.42 28.28 1.26
N LEU A 17 1.81 27.50 0.25
CA LEU A 17 1.04 26.32 -0.17
C LEU A 17 1.12 25.16 0.85
N LEU A 18 2.21 25.07 1.62
CA LEU A 18 2.34 24.17 2.77
C LEU A 18 1.57 24.67 4.01
N ALA A 19 1.46 25.99 4.21
CA ALA A 19 0.79 26.57 5.38
C ALA A 19 -0.74 26.70 5.23
N ALA A 20 -1.28 26.77 4.01
CA ALA A 20 -2.73 26.72 3.78
C ALA A 20 -3.35 25.34 4.05
N GLY A 21 -2.54 24.28 4.18
CA GLY A 21 -2.97 22.92 4.52
C GLY A 21 -3.03 22.60 6.02
N ILE A 22 -2.68 23.55 6.91
CA ILE A 22 -2.52 23.26 8.36
C ILE A 22 -3.70 23.80 9.21
N LEU A 23 -4.65 24.53 8.61
CA LEU A 23 -5.85 25.05 9.29
C LEU A 23 -7.11 24.65 8.54
N GLY A 24 -7.39 23.36 8.51
CA GLY A 24 -8.68 22.79 8.11
C GLY A 24 -8.82 21.45 8.79
N GLY A 25 -9.55 21.41 9.90
CA GLY A 25 -9.84 20.17 10.62
C GLY A 25 -10.44 19.13 9.67
N ALA A 26 -10.28 17.85 10.03
CA ALA A 26 -10.81 16.70 9.31
C ALA A 26 -12.22 16.97 8.76
N LEU A 27 -12.29 17.45 7.51
CA LEU A 27 -13.54 17.46 6.76
C LEU A 27 -13.80 15.99 6.49
N SER A 28 -14.70 15.43 7.30
CA SER A 28 -15.27 14.12 7.05
C SER A 28 -15.99 14.24 5.72
N VAL A 29 -15.35 13.84 4.61
CA VAL A 29 -16.00 13.78 3.31
C VAL A 29 -16.96 12.59 3.36
N ARG A 30 -18.12 12.82 3.95
CA ARG A 30 -19.30 11.97 3.76
C ARG A 30 -19.98 12.49 2.51
N ALA A 31 -20.10 11.63 1.51
CA ALA A 31 -21.03 11.91 0.43
C ALA A 31 -22.45 11.76 0.99
N ALA A 32 -23.40 12.50 0.42
CA ALA A 32 -24.79 12.47 0.86
C ALA A 32 -25.34 11.03 0.91
N GLU A 33 -26.04 10.70 1.99
CA GLU A 33 -26.83 9.48 2.12
C GLU A 33 -27.68 9.24 0.86
N GLY A 34 -27.75 8.00 0.38
CA GLY A 34 -28.57 7.63 -0.78
C GLY A 34 -27.93 7.85 -2.15
N THR A 35 -26.59 7.95 -2.23
CA THR A 35 -25.93 7.95 -3.54
C THR A 35 -26.12 6.59 -4.22
N LEU A 36 -26.72 6.61 -5.41
CA LEU A 36 -26.96 5.41 -6.21
C LEU A 36 -25.65 4.90 -6.80
N ILE A 37 -25.31 3.67 -6.44
CA ILE A 37 -24.27 2.90 -7.14
C ILE A 37 -24.98 2.03 -8.14
N THR A 38 -24.86 2.40 -9.40
CA THR A 38 -25.45 1.62 -10.46
C THR A 38 -24.35 0.72 -11.01
N PRO A 39 -24.42 -0.61 -10.83
CA PRO A 39 -23.61 -1.51 -11.63
C PRO A 39 -24.08 -1.40 -13.06
N TYR A 40 -23.16 -1.01 -13.93
CA TYR A 40 -23.37 -1.13 -15.35
C TYR A 40 -22.80 -2.47 -15.74
N LEU A 41 -23.65 -3.36 -16.25
CA LEU A 41 -23.12 -4.45 -17.08
C LEU A 41 -22.51 -3.77 -18.31
N ALA A 42 -21.19 -3.68 -18.36
CA ALA A 42 -20.49 -3.44 -19.60
C ALA A 42 -20.47 -4.77 -20.35
N SER A 43 -21.64 -5.08 -20.92
CA SER A 43 -21.83 -6.15 -21.87
C SER A 43 -21.27 -5.68 -23.21
N ASN A 44 -19.93 -5.78 -23.32
CA ASN A 44 -19.07 -5.53 -24.48
C ASN A 44 -19.33 -4.24 -25.29
N GLU A 45 -18.52 -4.08 -26.33
CA GLU A 45 -18.39 -2.90 -27.19
C GLU A 45 -19.65 -2.61 -28.05
N TRP A 46 -20.77 -3.32 -27.84
CA TRP A 46 -21.98 -3.24 -28.68
C TRP A 46 -23.31 -3.38 -27.91
N GLY A 47 -23.31 -3.40 -26.57
CA GLY A 47 -24.55 -3.49 -25.80
C GLY A 47 -25.25 -4.86 -25.85
N ALA A 48 -24.51 -5.94 -26.12
CA ALA A 48 -25.04 -7.30 -26.12
C ALA A 48 -24.49 -8.12 -24.94
N ILE A 49 -25.36 -8.71 -24.12
CA ILE A 49 -24.97 -9.76 -23.17
C ILE A 49 -24.54 -11.00 -24.00
N ASP A 50 -23.49 -11.72 -23.57
CA ASP A 50 -23.07 -13.01 -24.15
C ASP A 50 -22.19 -13.01 -25.43
N THR A 51 -21.05 -12.31 -25.43
CA THR A 51 -20.04 -12.43 -26.53
C THR A 51 -18.88 -13.37 -26.24
N GLY A 52 -18.86 -14.05 -25.09
CA GLY A 52 -17.75 -14.91 -24.71
C GLY A 52 -16.43 -14.16 -24.44
N TRP A 53 -16.46 -12.85 -24.19
CA TRP A 53 -15.26 -12.03 -23.92
C TRP A 53 -15.00 -11.79 -22.43
N ALA A 54 -16.00 -12.03 -21.60
CA ALA A 54 -15.91 -11.85 -20.17
C ALA A 54 -15.32 -13.10 -19.48
N ARG A 55 -15.32 -13.07 -18.14
CA ARG A 55 -14.70 -14.09 -17.28
C ARG A 55 -15.18 -15.51 -17.62
N PRO A 56 -14.34 -16.35 -18.28
CA PRO A 56 -14.78 -17.59 -18.91
C PRO A 56 -15.04 -18.74 -17.94
N LYS A 57 -14.57 -18.63 -16.69
CA LYS A 57 -14.64 -19.66 -15.66
C LYS A 57 -14.69 -19.02 -14.27
N ASP A 58 -15.06 -19.82 -13.28
CA ASP A 58 -14.86 -19.44 -11.88
C ASP A 58 -13.36 -19.32 -11.59
N LEU A 59 -12.97 -18.31 -10.82
CA LEU A 59 -11.60 -18.08 -10.37
C LEU A 59 -11.54 -18.22 -8.86
N ASP A 60 -10.61 -19.05 -8.39
CA ASP A 60 -10.25 -19.13 -6.98
C ASP A 60 -8.97 -18.33 -6.77
N LEU A 61 -9.07 -17.17 -6.12
CA LEU A 61 -7.99 -16.19 -6.00
C LEU A 61 -7.23 -16.37 -4.68
N MET A 62 -6.12 -15.63 -4.54
CA MET A 62 -5.38 -15.54 -3.29
C MET A 62 -6.24 -15.01 -2.13
N SER A 63 -5.84 -15.30 -0.89
CA SER A 63 -6.49 -14.81 0.33
C SER A 63 -7.99 -15.15 0.47
N GLY A 64 -8.44 -16.25 -0.15
CA GLY A 64 -9.80 -16.78 0.00
C GLY A 64 -10.86 -16.12 -0.88
N TRP A 65 -10.47 -15.18 -1.75
CA TRP A 65 -11.39 -14.51 -2.67
C TRP A 65 -11.79 -15.41 -3.84
N GLN A 66 -13.00 -15.22 -4.36
CA GLN A 66 -13.50 -15.98 -5.51
C GLN A 66 -14.17 -15.05 -6.51
N LEU A 67 -14.18 -15.41 -7.80
CA LEU A 67 -14.95 -14.71 -8.83
C LEU A 67 -15.68 -15.74 -9.69
N GLY A 68 -16.99 -15.88 -9.54
CA GLY A 68 -17.76 -16.88 -10.30
C GLY A 68 -17.91 -16.50 -11.78
N LYS A 69 -17.90 -17.40 -12.75
CA LYS A 69 -17.97 -17.12 -14.20
C LYS A 69 -18.99 -16.02 -14.59
N SER A 70 -18.67 -15.21 -15.59
CA SER A 70 -19.56 -14.14 -16.07
C SER A 70 -19.42 -13.95 -17.57
N ASN A 71 -20.53 -13.65 -18.25
CA ASN A 71 -20.55 -13.28 -19.66
C ASN A 71 -20.49 -11.76 -19.89
N ALA A 72 -20.37 -10.97 -18.82
CA ALA A 72 -20.16 -9.52 -18.86
C ALA A 72 -19.07 -9.07 -17.87
N PHE A 73 -18.46 -7.92 -18.15
CA PHE A 73 -17.73 -7.17 -17.14
C PHE A 73 -18.64 -6.12 -16.52
N THR A 74 -18.51 -5.88 -15.22
CA THR A 74 -19.27 -4.84 -14.54
C THR A 74 -18.41 -3.59 -14.41
N VAL A 75 -18.92 -2.46 -14.88
CA VAL A 75 -18.35 -1.13 -14.66
C VAL A 75 -19.17 -0.43 -13.59
N PHE A 76 -18.51 0.12 -12.58
CA PHE A 76 -19.18 0.82 -11.49
C PHE A 76 -19.06 2.32 -11.74
N VAL A 77 -20.18 3.03 -11.60
CA VAL A 77 -20.23 4.48 -11.76
C VAL A 77 -21.01 5.08 -10.61
N THR A 78 -20.49 6.16 -10.04
CA THR A 78 -21.09 6.91 -8.95
C THR A 78 -21.02 8.39 -9.29
N ASN A 79 -22.16 9.08 -9.27
CA ASN A 79 -22.26 10.51 -9.64
C ASN A 79 -21.61 10.85 -11.01
N GLY A 80 -21.71 9.93 -11.98
CA GLY A 80 -21.12 10.08 -13.31
C GLY A 80 -19.60 9.87 -13.38
N SER A 81 -18.94 9.50 -12.27
CA SER A 81 -17.50 9.21 -12.22
C SER A 81 -17.23 7.72 -11.98
N ALA A 82 -16.07 7.25 -12.45
CA ALA A 82 -15.63 5.89 -12.24
C ALA A 82 -15.59 5.51 -10.75
N ALA A 83 -16.19 4.38 -10.43
CA ALA A 83 -16.07 3.67 -9.16
C ALA A 83 -15.44 2.30 -9.39
N TYR A 84 -14.98 1.64 -8.34
CA TYR A 84 -14.29 0.35 -8.44
C TYR A 84 -14.65 -0.61 -7.32
N CYS A 85 -14.87 -1.87 -7.64
CA CYS A 85 -15.10 -2.93 -6.67
C CYS A 85 -13.82 -3.25 -5.88
N ILE A 86 -13.96 -3.42 -4.56
CA ILE A 86 -12.89 -3.88 -3.66
C ILE A 86 -13.19 -5.24 -2.99
N GLU A 87 -14.28 -5.90 -3.37
CA GLU A 87 -14.63 -7.23 -2.86
C GLU A 87 -14.94 -8.19 -4.02
N PRO A 88 -13.90 -8.81 -4.61
CA PRO A 88 -14.07 -9.79 -5.68
C PRO A 88 -15.13 -10.85 -5.32
N GLY A 89 -16.12 -11.04 -6.20
CA GLY A 89 -17.11 -12.12 -6.08
C GLY A 89 -18.34 -11.79 -5.25
N VAL A 90 -18.30 -10.72 -4.46
CA VAL A 90 -19.46 -10.27 -3.69
C VAL A 90 -20.48 -9.64 -4.62
N SER A 91 -21.76 -9.96 -4.44
CA SER A 91 -22.84 -9.35 -5.20
C SER A 91 -23.14 -7.96 -4.65
N LEU A 92 -23.43 -6.99 -5.52
CA LEU A 92 -23.97 -5.69 -5.11
C LEU A 92 -25.39 -5.77 -4.50
N GLY A 93 -26.09 -6.89 -4.65
CA GLY A 93 -27.48 -7.03 -4.20
C GLY A 93 -28.48 -6.16 -4.98
N ALA A 94 -29.74 -6.17 -4.55
CA ALA A 94 -30.84 -5.41 -5.18
C ALA A 94 -30.94 -3.95 -4.69
N SER A 95 -30.16 -3.57 -3.66
CA SER A 95 -30.17 -2.22 -3.07
C SER A 95 -28.97 -1.41 -3.54
N THR A 96 -29.21 -0.48 -4.44
CA THR A 96 -28.20 0.46 -4.97
C THR A 96 -27.92 1.66 -4.05
N ALA A 97 -28.67 1.80 -2.95
CA ALA A 97 -28.44 2.79 -1.91
C ALA A 97 -27.52 2.20 -0.84
N VAL A 98 -26.24 2.55 -0.90
CA VAL A 98 -25.23 2.17 0.09
C VAL A 98 -24.78 3.39 0.88
N ASN A 99 -24.39 3.17 2.14
CA ASN A 99 -23.79 4.23 2.96
C ASN A 99 -22.38 4.55 2.44
N SER A 100 -21.86 5.71 2.84
CA SER A 100 -20.48 6.07 2.61
C SER A 100 -19.67 5.98 3.90
N LEU A 101 -18.47 5.44 3.79
CA LEU A 101 -17.44 5.45 4.81
C LEU A 101 -16.23 6.16 4.24
N THR A 102 -15.54 6.89 5.10
CA THR A 102 -14.18 7.28 4.81
C THR A 102 -13.33 6.00 4.68
N ARG A 103 -12.28 6.10 3.88
CA ARG A 103 -11.28 5.04 3.77
C ARG A 103 -10.77 4.54 5.12
N ASP A 104 -10.53 5.43 6.09
CA ASP A 104 -10.01 5.01 7.40
C ASP A 104 -11.11 4.32 8.24
N GLU A 105 -12.36 4.80 8.22
CA GLU A 105 -13.49 4.07 8.83
C GLU A 105 -13.63 2.67 8.23
N TYR A 106 -13.36 2.50 6.93
CA TYR A 106 -13.41 1.18 6.31
C TYR A 106 -12.24 0.28 6.73
N TRP A 107 -11.01 0.79 6.67
CA TRP A 107 -9.84 -0.03 6.98
C TRP A 107 -9.65 -0.28 8.48
N ASN A 108 -10.25 0.53 9.34
CA ASN A 108 -10.38 0.25 10.78
C ASN A 108 -11.23 -1.01 10.98
N GLY A 109 -10.57 -2.16 11.17
CA GLY A 109 -11.20 -3.46 11.32
C GLY A 109 -11.14 -4.37 10.08
N TYR A 110 -10.42 -3.97 9.02
CA TYR A 110 -10.19 -4.84 7.87
C TYR A 110 -9.40 -6.10 8.28
N PRO A 111 -9.95 -7.32 8.09
CA PRO A 111 -9.28 -8.54 8.51
C PRO A 111 -7.99 -8.75 7.72
N GLU A 112 -6.86 -8.94 8.43
CA GLU A 112 -5.57 -9.23 7.79
C GLU A 112 -5.61 -10.52 6.96
N SER A 113 -6.50 -11.46 7.30
CA SER A 113 -6.69 -12.71 6.55
C SER A 113 -7.19 -12.51 5.11
N LEU A 114 -7.73 -11.34 4.77
CA LEU A 114 -8.20 -11.03 3.41
C LEU A 114 -7.07 -10.56 2.48
N ASN A 115 -5.83 -10.43 2.99
CA ASN A 115 -4.63 -10.21 2.19
C ASN A 115 -3.38 -10.79 2.90
N GLU A 116 -2.91 -11.93 2.44
CA GLU A 116 -1.74 -12.61 3.05
C GLU A 116 -0.38 -11.97 2.72
N THR A 117 -0.34 -11.05 1.74
CA THR A 117 0.90 -10.48 1.20
C THR A 117 1.27 -9.17 1.87
N ILE A 118 0.32 -8.27 2.07
CA ILE A 118 0.55 -6.92 2.60
C ILE A 118 -0.47 -6.58 3.70
N PRO A 119 -0.05 -5.83 4.75
CA PRO A 119 -0.96 -5.46 5.82
C PRO A 119 -2.02 -4.44 5.35
N PRO A 120 -3.11 -4.26 6.13
CA PRO A 120 -4.21 -3.37 5.76
C PRO A 120 -3.77 -1.93 5.47
N ASP A 121 -2.85 -1.36 6.27
CA ASP A 121 -2.31 -0.01 6.05
C ASP A 121 -1.65 0.15 4.67
N VAL A 122 -0.88 -0.87 4.24
CA VAL A 122 -0.19 -0.86 2.94
C VAL A 122 -1.20 -1.07 1.81
N THR A 123 -2.18 -1.96 2.01
CA THR A 123 -3.29 -2.19 1.05
C THR A 123 -4.03 -0.88 0.77
N LYS A 124 -4.48 -0.21 1.83
CA LYS A 124 -5.18 1.09 1.78
C LYS A 124 -4.37 2.15 1.01
N PHE A 125 -3.08 2.24 1.32
CA PHE A 125 -2.17 3.19 0.68
C PHE A 125 -1.99 2.89 -0.82
N LEU A 126 -1.74 1.62 -1.19
CA LEU A 126 -1.56 1.21 -2.58
C LEU A 126 -2.83 1.40 -3.41
N LEU A 127 -4.01 1.13 -2.85
CA LEU A 127 -5.28 1.40 -3.53
C LEU A 127 -5.42 2.89 -3.89
N GLY A 128 -5.07 3.79 -2.98
CA GLY A 128 -5.07 5.23 -3.25
C GLY A 128 -4.15 5.59 -4.43
N GLN A 129 -2.97 4.98 -4.51
CA GLN A 129 -2.05 5.17 -5.64
C GLN A 129 -2.61 4.60 -6.95
N VAL A 130 -3.16 3.37 -6.93
CA VAL A 130 -3.78 2.76 -8.12
C VAL A 130 -4.92 3.63 -8.65
N MET A 131 -5.79 4.14 -7.77
CA MET A 131 -6.90 5.02 -8.17
C MET A 131 -6.42 6.35 -8.74
N LEU A 132 -5.34 6.93 -8.22
CA LEU A 132 -4.79 8.18 -8.71
C LEU A 132 -4.14 8.02 -10.09
N GLN A 133 -3.37 6.94 -10.28
CA GLN A 133 -2.64 6.68 -11.54
C GLN A 133 -3.52 6.03 -12.61
N GLY A 134 -4.60 5.36 -12.19
CA GLY A 134 -5.58 4.71 -13.04
C GLY A 134 -6.56 5.67 -13.71
N TYR A 135 -7.73 5.15 -14.08
CA TYR A 135 -8.83 5.96 -14.58
C TYR A 135 -9.70 6.45 -13.42
N ASN A 136 -9.90 7.76 -13.29
CA ASN A 136 -10.74 8.38 -12.26
C ASN A 136 -11.68 9.45 -12.85
N GLY A 137 -11.89 9.38 -14.17
CA GLY A 137 -12.70 10.34 -14.93
C GLY A 137 -14.18 9.96 -15.01
N ALA A 138 -14.90 10.72 -15.83
CA ALA A 138 -16.33 10.55 -16.06
C ALA A 138 -16.64 9.35 -16.96
N VAL A 139 -17.56 8.49 -16.54
CA VAL A 139 -18.08 7.38 -17.35
C VAL A 139 -19.47 7.77 -17.83
N SER A 140 -19.63 7.95 -19.14
CA SER A 140 -20.94 8.29 -19.73
C SER A 140 -21.84 7.07 -19.69
N THR A 141 -23.09 7.31 -19.31
CA THR A 141 -24.12 6.28 -19.13
C THR A 141 -25.43 6.79 -19.72
N GLN A 142 -26.28 5.88 -20.20
CA GLN A 142 -27.58 6.19 -20.77
C GLN A 142 -28.67 5.37 -20.07
N PRO A 143 -29.86 5.94 -19.84
CA PRO A 143 -30.96 5.19 -19.26
C PRO A 143 -31.45 4.14 -20.26
N THR A 144 -31.86 2.97 -19.77
CA THR A 144 -32.55 1.99 -20.61
C THR A 144 -33.88 2.56 -21.09
N ALA A 145 -34.37 2.10 -22.24
CA ALA A 145 -35.60 2.62 -22.86
C ALA A 145 -36.85 2.45 -21.98
N ASP A 146 -36.84 1.45 -21.09
CA ASP A 146 -37.91 1.18 -20.12
C ASP A 146 -37.72 1.93 -18.78
N GLY A 147 -36.64 2.70 -18.63
CA GLY A 147 -36.33 3.48 -17.43
C GLY A 147 -35.99 2.65 -16.19
N THR A 148 -35.78 1.33 -16.33
CA THR A 148 -35.53 0.42 -15.20
C THR A 148 -34.05 0.29 -14.84
N GLY A 149 -33.15 0.81 -15.69
CA GLY A 149 -31.73 0.74 -15.47
C GLY A 149 -30.95 1.72 -16.32
N TRP A 150 -29.63 1.53 -16.33
CA TRP A 150 -28.73 2.34 -17.11
C TRP A 150 -27.65 1.45 -17.76
N PHE A 151 -27.14 1.83 -18.92
CA PHE A 151 -26.12 1.10 -19.68
C PHE A 151 -25.01 2.02 -20.17
N ILE A 152 -23.85 1.44 -20.52
CA ILE A 152 -22.78 2.16 -21.21
C ILE A 152 -23.05 2.04 -22.73
N PRO A 153 -23.16 3.16 -23.46
CA PRO A 153 -23.44 3.12 -24.90
C PRO A 153 -22.40 2.33 -25.69
N ALA A 154 -22.84 1.68 -26.78
CA ALA A 154 -21.97 0.93 -27.68
C ALA A 154 -20.87 1.80 -28.33
N ASP A 155 -21.15 3.07 -28.56
CA ASP A 155 -20.21 4.05 -29.11
C ASP A 155 -19.38 4.76 -28.03
N PHE A 156 -19.51 4.38 -26.75
CA PHE A 156 -18.71 4.95 -25.69
C PHE A 156 -17.23 4.60 -25.85
N ASP A 157 -16.36 5.50 -25.40
CA ASP A 157 -14.93 5.45 -25.66
C ASP A 157 -14.28 4.16 -25.14
N ARG A 158 -13.92 3.27 -26.08
CA ARG A 158 -13.27 1.98 -25.81
C ARG A 158 -11.92 2.15 -25.11
N ASP A 159 -11.25 3.27 -25.33
CA ASP A 159 -9.99 3.61 -24.69
C ASP A 159 -10.20 3.89 -23.20
N VAL A 160 -11.22 4.69 -22.88
CA VAL A 160 -11.67 4.95 -21.50
C VAL A 160 -12.02 3.65 -20.78
N LEU A 161 -12.84 2.79 -21.38
CA LEU A 161 -13.21 1.50 -20.78
C LEU A 161 -11.99 0.60 -20.58
N SER A 162 -11.06 0.59 -21.54
CA SER A 162 -9.83 -0.20 -21.42
C SER A 162 -8.99 0.24 -20.22
N LYS A 163 -8.85 1.56 -20.00
CA LYS A 163 -8.13 2.09 -18.84
C LYS A 163 -8.89 1.85 -17.52
N TRP A 164 -10.22 1.92 -17.54
CA TRP A 164 -11.05 1.55 -16.39
C TRP A 164 -10.83 0.08 -16.00
N TYR A 165 -10.89 -0.86 -16.96
CA TYR A 165 -10.64 -2.28 -16.69
C TYR A 165 -9.25 -2.57 -16.15
N ALA A 166 -8.23 -1.94 -16.74
CA ALA A 166 -6.87 -2.04 -16.23
C ALA A 166 -6.76 -1.58 -14.76
N THR A 167 -7.49 -0.53 -14.40
CA THR A 167 -7.54 0.00 -13.04
C THR A 167 -8.26 -0.97 -12.09
N GLN A 168 -9.42 -1.51 -12.48
CA GLN A 168 -10.15 -2.50 -11.69
C GLN A 168 -9.34 -3.77 -11.41
N ILE A 169 -8.60 -4.27 -12.42
CA ILE A 169 -7.72 -5.43 -12.28
C ILE A 169 -6.64 -5.15 -11.23
N LEU A 170 -5.97 -3.99 -11.29
CA LEU A 170 -4.93 -3.64 -10.33
C LEU A 170 -5.46 -3.41 -8.92
N ILE A 171 -6.69 -2.92 -8.78
CA ILE A 171 -7.39 -2.84 -7.50
C ILE A 171 -7.59 -4.24 -6.93
N TRP A 172 -8.11 -5.18 -7.73
CA TRP A 172 -8.29 -6.57 -7.30
C TRP A 172 -6.97 -7.26 -6.97
N GLU A 173 -5.94 -7.13 -7.80
CA GLU A 173 -4.61 -7.68 -7.48
C GLU A 173 -4.06 -7.13 -6.16
N THR A 174 -4.33 -5.86 -5.85
CA THR A 174 -3.95 -5.25 -4.57
C THR A 174 -4.76 -5.82 -3.42
N ILE A 175 -6.07 -6.01 -3.58
CA ILE A 175 -6.97 -6.56 -2.54
C ILE A 175 -6.62 -8.01 -2.21
N VAL A 176 -6.47 -8.87 -3.23
CA VAL A 176 -6.31 -10.31 -3.02
C VAL A 176 -4.91 -10.73 -2.57
N GLY A 177 -3.93 -9.82 -2.65
CA GLY A 177 -2.54 -10.09 -2.27
C GLY A 177 -1.61 -10.46 -3.44
N GLU A 178 -1.99 -10.21 -4.69
CA GLU A 178 -1.12 -10.36 -5.87
C GLU A 178 -0.17 -9.17 -6.08
N ARG A 179 -0.10 -8.23 -5.11
CA ARG A 179 0.85 -7.11 -5.07
C ARG A 179 1.58 -7.03 -3.73
N ASP A 180 2.90 -6.91 -3.79
CA ASP A 180 3.71 -6.63 -2.60
C ASP A 180 3.77 -5.13 -2.28
N ALA A 181 4.49 -4.78 -1.20
CA ALA A 181 4.62 -3.40 -0.73
C ALA A 181 5.38 -2.47 -1.70
N ASP A 182 6.11 -3.03 -2.68
CA ASP A 182 6.79 -2.30 -3.75
C ASP A 182 6.00 -2.38 -5.08
N PHE A 183 4.74 -2.83 -5.00
CA PHE A 183 3.81 -3.01 -6.11
C PHE A 183 4.30 -3.99 -7.18
N SER A 184 5.24 -4.88 -6.84
CA SER A 184 5.61 -6.00 -7.70
C SER A 184 4.54 -7.07 -7.64
N HIS A 185 4.35 -7.76 -8.76
CA HIS A 185 3.36 -8.81 -8.86
C HIS A 185 3.82 -10.05 -8.09
N VAL A 186 2.96 -10.56 -7.22
CA VAL A 186 3.16 -11.81 -6.48
C VAL A 186 2.37 -12.88 -7.21
N ALA A 187 3.07 -13.93 -7.67
CA ALA A 187 2.43 -15.02 -8.37
C ALA A 187 1.50 -15.79 -7.40
N PRO A 188 0.26 -16.13 -7.83
CA PRO A 188 -0.61 -16.97 -7.02
C PRO A 188 0.03 -18.33 -6.69
N PRO A 189 -0.22 -18.89 -5.50
CA PRO A 189 0.27 -20.22 -5.14
C PRO A 189 -0.44 -21.29 -5.98
N ALA A 190 0.12 -22.51 -5.97
CA ALA A 190 -0.45 -23.64 -6.69
C ALA A 190 -1.92 -23.88 -6.29
N GLY A 191 -2.78 -24.03 -7.30
CA GLY A 191 -4.23 -24.21 -7.11
C GLY A 191 -5.04 -22.90 -7.07
N LYS A 192 -4.39 -21.73 -7.08
CA LYS A 192 -5.06 -20.43 -7.23
C LYS A 192 -4.91 -19.88 -8.65
N ASN A 193 -5.87 -19.05 -9.05
CA ASN A 193 -5.89 -18.29 -10.30
C ASN A 193 -5.32 -16.89 -10.11
N ALA A 194 -4.74 -16.34 -11.17
CA ALA A 194 -4.35 -14.94 -11.21
C ALA A 194 -5.56 -14.05 -11.47
N VAL A 195 -5.65 -12.87 -10.86
CA VAL A 195 -6.72 -11.90 -11.13
C VAL A 195 -6.81 -11.57 -12.62
N LYS A 196 -5.68 -11.48 -13.34
CA LYS A 196 -5.69 -11.21 -14.79
C LYS A 196 -6.46 -12.23 -15.63
N GLU A 197 -6.71 -13.44 -15.11
CA GLU A 197 -7.53 -14.45 -15.79
C GLU A 197 -9.01 -14.04 -15.91
N VAL A 198 -9.42 -12.92 -15.31
CA VAL A 198 -10.74 -12.31 -15.60
C VAL A 198 -10.86 -11.89 -17.07
N LEU A 199 -9.75 -11.56 -17.73
CA LEU A 199 -9.71 -11.20 -19.15
C LEU A 199 -9.68 -12.44 -20.03
N ASN A 200 -10.73 -12.63 -20.84
CA ASN A 200 -10.71 -13.66 -21.87
C ASN A 200 -9.68 -13.30 -22.96
N PRO A 201 -8.84 -14.24 -23.42
CA PRO A 201 -7.97 -14.03 -24.58
C PRO A 201 -8.67 -13.54 -25.85
N ALA A 202 -9.96 -13.84 -26.01
CA ALA A 202 -10.79 -13.39 -27.13
C ALA A 202 -11.27 -11.93 -27.01
N CYS A 203 -10.97 -11.22 -25.91
CA CYS A 203 -11.32 -9.82 -25.73
C CYS A 203 -10.57 -8.93 -26.75
N PRO A 204 -11.26 -8.21 -27.66
CA PRO A 204 -10.58 -7.40 -28.68
C PRO A 204 -9.78 -6.22 -28.13
N SER A 205 -10.19 -5.72 -26.96
CA SER A 205 -9.48 -4.65 -26.25
C SER A 205 -8.36 -5.17 -25.34
N LEU A 206 -8.06 -6.49 -25.34
CA LEU A 206 -7.04 -7.10 -24.48
C LEU A 206 -5.67 -6.42 -24.62
N GLY A 207 -5.26 -6.06 -25.83
CA GLY A 207 -4.01 -5.35 -26.07
C GLY A 207 -3.98 -3.97 -25.39
N THR A 208 -5.04 -3.18 -25.57
CA THR A 208 -5.17 -1.84 -24.98
C THR A 208 -5.27 -1.91 -23.45
N ILE A 209 -6.06 -2.84 -22.91
CA ILE A 209 -6.17 -3.08 -21.46
C ILE A 209 -4.79 -3.42 -20.88
N ASN A 210 -4.04 -4.33 -21.51
CA ASN A 210 -2.70 -4.70 -21.06
C ASN A 210 -1.71 -3.54 -21.14
N SER A 211 -1.82 -2.68 -22.17
CA SER A 211 -1.00 -1.46 -22.27
C SER A 211 -1.26 -0.52 -21.10
N TYR A 212 -2.53 -0.22 -20.80
CA TYR A 212 -2.90 0.60 -19.66
C TYR A 212 -2.51 -0.02 -18.33
N TYR A 213 -2.71 -1.33 -18.17
CA TYR A 213 -2.27 -2.06 -16.99
C TYR A 213 -0.77 -1.87 -16.74
N ASN A 214 0.08 -2.08 -17.75
CA ASN A 214 1.53 -1.90 -17.61
C ASN A 214 1.93 -0.44 -17.34
N SER A 215 1.23 0.52 -17.96
CA SER A 215 1.43 1.94 -17.74
C SER A 215 1.10 2.32 -16.28
N ILE A 216 -0.04 1.88 -15.75
CA ILE A 216 -0.45 2.15 -14.37
C ILE A 216 0.51 1.47 -13.38
N VAL A 217 0.95 0.23 -13.63
CA VAL A 217 1.98 -0.44 -12.80
C VAL A 217 3.25 0.40 -12.72
N THR A 218 3.72 0.89 -13.85
CA THR A 218 4.92 1.75 -13.91
C THR A 218 4.69 3.04 -13.14
N ALA A 219 3.54 3.70 -13.34
CA ALA A 219 3.20 4.95 -12.67
C ALA A 219 3.09 4.78 -11.14
N VAL A 220 2.46 3.70 -10.66
CA VAL A 220 2.39 3.39 -9.22
C VAL A 220 3.78 3.14 -8.68
N LYS A 221 4.59 2.27 -9.31
CA LYS A 221 5.97 2.03 -8.87
C LYS A 221 6.80 3.31 -8.80
N ASN A 222 6.68 4.19 -9.79
CA ASN A 222 7.33 5.50 -9.79
C ASN A 222 6.85 6.40 -8.64
N ALA A 223 5.54 6.39 -8.33
CA ALA A 223 4.99 7.10 -7.18
C ALA A 223 5.52 6.55 -5.85
N LEU A 224 5.88 5.25 -5.78
CA LEU A 224 6.47 4.64 -4.58
C LEU A 224 7.95 4.98 -4.36
N VAL A 225 8.67 5.38 -5.41
CA VAL A 225 10.05 5.89 -5.28
C VAL A 225 10.07 7.15 -4.42
N ASN A 226 9.01 7.96 -4.44
CA ASN A 226 8.83 9.09 -3.54
C ASN A 226 7.42 9.03 -2.92
N PRO A 227 7.22 8.09 -1.99
CA PRO A 227 8.01 8.13 -0.76
C PRO A 227 8.91 6.87 -0.54
N ALA A 228 10.24 6.99 -0.77
CA ALA A 228 11.27 5.98 -0.43
C ALA A 228 11.53 5.84 1.08
N ILE A 229 11.70 4.61 1.58
CA ILE A 229 12.20 4.34 2.95
C ILE A 229 13.74 4.32 2.99
N PRO A 230 14.39 4.41 4.17
CA PRO A 230 15.84 4.25 4.27
C PRO A 230 16.30 2.93 3.61
N SER A 231 17.42 2.95 2.89
CA SER A 231 17.81 1.85 1.98
C SER A 231 18.06 0.50 2.66
N PHE A 232 18.32 0.49 3.96
CA PHE A 232 18.53 -0.71 4.78
C PHE A 232 17.25 -1.24 5.45
N MET A 233 16.09 -0.65 5.17
CA MET A 233 14.80 -1.04 5.77
C MET A 233 13.92 -1.76 4.77
N ASN A 234 13.01 -2.58 5.28
CA ASN A 234 11.94 -3.21 4.51
C ASN A 234 10.59 -2.53 4.76
N ARG A 235 9.68 -2.50 3.78
CA ARG A 235 8.32 -1.97 3.95
C ARG A 235 7.38 -2.95 4.69
N LYS A 236 7.73 -4.24 4.76
CA LYS A 236 7.00 -5.28 5.50
C LYS A 236 7.81 -5.72 6.72
N GLU A 237 7.18 -5.71 7.89
CA GLU A 237 7.82 -6.06 9.16
C GLU A 237 8.38 -7.48 9.17
N SER A 238 7.62 -8.46 8.65
CA SER A 238 8.06 -9.86 8.58
C SER A 238 9.32 -10.05 7.72
N ASN A 239 9.60 -9.12 6.82
CA ASN A 239 10.74 -9.14 5.91
C ASN A 239 11.87 -8.20 6.37
N ALA A 240 11.75 -7.62 7.57
CA ALA A 240 12.78 -6.78 8.16
C ALA A 240 14.09 -7.58 8.30
N GLN A 241 15.14 -7.10 7.64
CA GLN A 241 16.46 -7.71 7.75
C GLN A 241 17.02 -7.51 9.15
N THR A 242 17.75 -8.51 9.65
CA THR A 242 18.45 -8.42 10.93
C THR A 242 19.87 -7.92 10.70
N VAL A 243 20.18 -6.78 11.31
CA VAL A 243 21.51 -6.21 11.37
C VAL A 243 22.20 -6.73 12.64
N GLU A 244 23.41 -7.26 12.47
CA GLU A 244 24.23 -7.70 13.59
C GLU A 244 24.91 -6.51 14.28
N LEU A 245 24.76 -6.43 15.59
CA LEU A 245 25.42 -5.44 16.44
C LEU A 245 26.75 -6.00 16.94
N ALA A 246 27.84 -5.30 16.62
CA ALA A 246 29.17 -5.65 17.10
C ALA A 246 29.37 -5.19 18.56
N LYS A 247 30.03 -6.01 19.38
CA LYS A 247 30.39 -5.62 20.74
C LYS A 247 31.37 -4.44 20.71
N ASN A 248 31.06 -3.40 21.47
CA ASN A 248 31.85 -2.19 21.60
C ASN A 248 31.89 -1.77 23.09
N GLY A 249 32.96 -2.19 23.79
CA GLY A 249 33.07 -2.05 25.24
C GLY A 249 31.96 -2.82 25.97
N ALA A 250 31.16 -2.10 26.75
CA ALA A 250 30.01 -2.64 27.48
C ALA A 250 28.72 -2.69 26.64
N GLN A 251 28.70 -2.11 25.44
CA GLN A 251 27.53 -1.98 24.58
C GLN A 251 27.68 -2.82 23.30
N TYR A 252 26.63 -2.86 22.50
CA TYR A 252 26.64 -3.43 21.16
C TYR A 252 26.15 -2.38 20.17
N THR A 253 26.86 -2.18 19.05
CA THR A 253 26.57 -1.07 18.13
C THR A 253 26.64 -1.48 16.66
N ALA A 254 25.83 -0.82 15.83
CA ALA A 254 25.95 -0.82 14.37
C ALA A 254 25.67 0.58 13.82
N SER A 255 26.23 0.88 12.65
CA SER A 255 25.96 2.11 11.90
C SER A 255 25.47 1.75 10.51
N LEU A 256 24.28 2.22 10.16
CA LEU A 256 23.63 1.95 8.88
C LEU A 256 23.57 3.22 8.05
N THR A 257 24.12 3.19 6.84
CA THR A 257 24.11 4.33 5.93
C THR A 257 22.92 4.23 4.99
N ASP A 258 22.05 5.24 5.02
CA ASP A 258 20.96 5.39 4.08
C ASP A 258 21.45 5.97 2.75
N THR A 259 21.37 5.17 1.69
CA THR A 259 21.72 5.57 0.33
C THR A 259 20.55 6.22 -0.41
N ASN A 260 19.34 6.17 0.12
CA ASN A 260 18.16 6.83 -0.44
C ASN A 260 18.06 8.30 0.00
N GLY A 261 18.84 8.73 1.01
CA GLY A 261 18.91 10.13 1.45
C GLY A 261 17.64 10.64 2.13
N VAL A 262 16.82 9.75 2.70
CA VAL A 262 15.52 10.04 3.30
C VAL A 262 15.52 9.91 4.82
N LEU A 263 16.59 9.39 5.43
CA LEU A 263 16.70 9.09 6.86
C LEU A 263 16.20 10.22 7.78
N GLU A 264 16.56 11.47 7.47
CA GLU A 264 16.21 12.61 8.32
C GLU A 264 14.71 12.90 8.40
N ALA A 265 13.95 12.52 7.37
CA ALA A 265 12.50 12.66 7.33
C ALA A 265 11.76 11.64 8.22
N PHE A 266 12.47 10.63 8.75
CA PHE A 266 11.88 9.59 9.58
C PHE A 266 12.14 9.84 11.08
N SER A 267 11.12 9.51 11.86
CA SER A 267 11.20 9.26 13.30
C SER A 267 11.39 7.77 13.53
N PHE A 268 12.07 7.38 14.61
CA PHE A 268 12.36 5.99 14.91
C PHE A 268 11.84 5.60 16.27
N SER A 269 11.36 4.37 16.38
CA SER A 269 10.90 3.74 17.62
C SER A 269 11.48 2.33 17.71
N THR A 270 11.63 1.84 18.94
CA THR A 270 12.12 0.49 19.22
C THR A 270 11.07 -0.23 20.07
N SER A 271 10.97 -1.54 19.89
CA SER A 271 10.09 -2.40 20.70
C SER A 271 10.65 -2.69 22.10
N ASP A 272 11.96 -2.47 22.31
CA ASP A 272 12.66 -2.73 23.57
C ASP A 272 13.53 -1.50 23.96
N PRO A 273 13.41 -0.96 25.19
CA PRO A 273 14.21 0.16 25.67
C PRO A 273 15.72 -0.14 25.79
N VAL A 274 16.14 -1.41 25.72
CA VAL A 274 17.56 -1.81 25.62
C VAL A 274 18.21 -1.24 24.37
N VAL A 275 17.44 -1.05 23.29
CA VAL A 275 17.92 -0.50 22.02
C VAL A 275 17.57 0.98 21.92
N THR A 276 18.59 1.77 21.59
CA THR A 276 18.49 3.19 21.29
C THR A 276 19.02 3.46 19.89
N VAL A 277 18.48 4.49 19.26
CA VAL A 277 18.86 4.91 17.91
C VAL A 277 19.15 6.39 17.86
N ALA A 278 20.18 6.77 17.11
CA ALA A 278 20.56 8.15 16.88
C ALA A 278 20.83 8.40 15.40
N LYS A 279 20.35 9.53 14.89
CA LYS A 279 20.58 9.97 13.51
C LYS A 279 21.79 10.90 13.46
N THR A 280 22.61 10.76 12.42
CA THR A 280 23.67 11.71 12.11
C THR A 280 23.82 11.79 10.59
N GLY A 281 23.16 12.78 9.98
CA GLY A 281 23.13 12.91 8.52
C GLY A 281 22.41 11.71 7.89
N SER A 282 23.08 11.00 6.98
CA SER A 282 22.54 9.78 6.36
C SER A 282 22.80 8.51 7.17
N VAL A 283 23.36 8.60 8.38
CA VAL A 283 23.72 7.42 9.18
C VAL A 283 22.79 7.25 10.37
N LEU A 284 22.22 6.05 10.52
CA LEU A 284 21.51 5.61 11.71
C LEU A 284 22.46 4.79 12.58
N LYS A 285 22.79 5.30 13.76
CA LYS A 285 23.55 4.56 14.78
C LYS A 285 22.56 3.82 15.69
N ILE A 286 22.74 2.51 15.81
CA ILE A 286 21.98 1.64 16.71
C ILE A 286 22.88 1.25 17.88
N THR A 287 22.38 1.35 19.10
CA THR A 287 23.12 0.99 20.32
C THR A 287 22.23 0.14 21.23
N ALA A 288 22.71 -1.02 21.64
CA ALA A 288 22.08 -1.87 22.65
C ALA A 288 22.93 -1.89 23.93
N SER A 289 22.28 -1.77 25.09
CA SER A 289 22.96 -1.77 26.40
C SER A 289 23.38 -3.16 26.89
N ARG A 290 22.88 -4.23 26.24
CA ARG A 290 23.24 -5.63 26.49
C ARG A 290 23.08 -6.46 25.21
N ALA A 291 23.48 -7.72 25.27
CA ALA A 291 23.26 -8.67 24.17
C ALA A 291 21.75 -8.90 23.95
N ILE A 292 21.35 -9.01 22.68
CA ILE A 292 19.98 -9.18 22.20
C ILE A 292 19.95 -10.26 21.10
N PRO A 293 20.18 -11.55 21.44
CA PRO A 293 20.28 -12.61 20.44
C PRO A 293 18.99 -12.86 19.67
N GLU A 294 17.83 -12.63 20.29
CA GLU A 294 16.51 -12.78 19.66
C GLU A 294 16.17 -11.65 18.68
N GLY A 295 16.96 -10.57 18.69
CA GLY A 295 16.72 -9.38 17.89
C GLY A 295 15.61 -8.48 18.41
N VAL A 296 15.73 -7.19 18.14
CA VAL A 296 14.77 -6.15 18.50
C VAL A 296 14.33 -5.42 17.23
N LEU A 297 13.03 -5.26 17.05
CA LEU A 297 12.47 -4.52 15.93
C LEU A 297 12.66 -3.00 16.14
N ILE A 298 13.13 -2.34 15.09
CA ILE A 298 13.23 -0.89 14.96
C ILE A 298 12.30 -0.46 13.82
N THR A 299 11.39 0.46 14.13
CA THR A 299 10.39 0.98 13.19
C THR A 299 10.69 2.44 12.90
N ALA A 300 10.95 2.75 11.63
CA ALA A 300 10.95 4.11 11.11
C ALA A 300 9.52 4.49 10.71
N SER A 301 9.12 5.72 10.99
CA SER A 301 7.84 6.29 10.58
C SER A 301 8.01 7.71 10.08
N ARG A 302 7.34 8.03 8.97
CA ARG A 302 7.18 9.41 8.52
C ARG A 302 5.75 9.68 8.07
N THR A 303 5.34 10.92 8.23
CA THR A 303 4.08 11.42 7.68
C THR A 303 4.19 11.55 6.16
N ILE A 304 3.18 11.08 5.45
CA ILE A 304 3.00 11.24 4.01
C ILE A 304 1.59 11.73 3.70
N THR A 305 1.38 12.22 2.48
CA THR A 305 0.03 12.45 1.94
C THR A 305 -0.29 11.40 0.90
N THR A 306 -1.53 10.95 0.86
CA THR A 306 -1.99 9.98 -0.13
C THR A 306 -3.41 10.31 -0.60
N PRO A 307 -3.82 9.85 -1.78
CA PRO A 307 -5.15 10.15 -2.29
C PRO A 307 -6.25 9.60 -1.40
N GLN A 308 -7.25 10.43 -1.14
CA GLN A 308 -8.44 10.06 -0.39
C GLN A 308 -9.49 9.44 -1.31
N PHE A 309 -10.07 8.34 -0.87
CA PHE A 309 -11.23 7.73 -1.50
C PHE A 309 -12.34 7.47 -0.48
N ILE A 310 -13.56 7.42 -0.98
CA ILE A 310 -14.75 7.02 -0.23
C ILE A 310 -14.96 5.54 -0.50
N VAL A 311 -15.37 4.81 0.53
CA VAL A 311 -15.88 3.45 0.39
C VAL A 311 -17.38 3.47 0.52
N TRP A 312 -18.05 2.84 -0.41
CA TRP A 312 -19.48 2.74 -0.46
C TRP A 312 -19.90 1.31 -0.16
N THR A 313 -20.63 1.15 0.93
CA THR A 313 -21.02 -0.15 1.49
C THR A 313 -22.10 0.11 2.55
N ASP A 314 -23.02 -0.82 2.75
CA ASP A 314 -24.06 -0.67 3.77
C ASP A 314 -23.63 -1.18 5.16
N ARG A 315 -22.50 -1.89 5.26
CA ARG A 315 -21.80 -2.38 6.48
C ARG A 315 -22.63 -2.99 7.62
N ALA A 316 -23.91 -3.22 7.42
CA ALA A 316 -24.69 -4.11 8.26
C ALA A 316 -24.25 -5.57 8.06
N ALA A 317 -23.61 -5.89 6.93
CA ALA A 317 -23.07 -7.19 6.59
C ALA A 317 -21.58 -7.35 6.95
N SER A 318 -21.14 -8.60 7.19
CA SER A 318 -19.74 -8.94 7.41
C SER A 318 -18.92 -8.80 6.12
N TYR A 319 -17.59 -8.67 6.20
CA TYR A 319 -16.73 -8.66 5.00
C TYR A 319 -16.98 -9.89 4.11
N GLY A 320 -17.10 -9.68 2.80
CA GLY A 320 -17.40 -10.77 1.87
C GLY A 320 -18.90 -11.09 1.72
N GLU A 321 -19.78 -10.42 2.44
CA GLU A 321 -21.23 -10.56 2.32
C GLU A 321 -21.83 -9.42 1.49
N PRO A 322 -22.88 -9.68 0.68
CA PRO A 322 -23.58 -8.63 -0.04
C PRO A 322 -24.18 -7.57 0.89
N PRO A 323 -24.27 -6.31 0.46
CA PRO A 323 -23.82 -5.76 -0.81
C PRO A 323 -22.31 -5.46 -0.85
N GLN A 324 -21.73 -5.74 -2.02
CA GLN A 324 -20.33 -5.46 -2.37
C GLN A 324 -19.90 -4.02 -2.09
N ALA A 325 -18.72 -3.86 -1.50
CA ALA A 325 -18.07 -2.57 -1.31
C ALA A 325 -17.37 -2.08 -2.60
N VAL A 326 -17.54 -0.79 -2.87
CA VAL A 326 -16.90 -0.09 -3.99
C VAL A 326 -16.25 1.21 -3.56
N ILE A 327 -15.25 1.70 -4.29
CA ILE A 327 -14.48 2.89 -3.95
C ILE A 327 -14.51 3.95 -5.05
N THR A 328 -14.52 5.22 -4.66
CA THR A 328 -14.42 6.38 -5.56
C THR A 328 -13.38 7.36 -5.08
N LEU A 329 -12.55 7.88 -5.99
CA LEU A 329 -11.54 8.88 -5.65
C LEU A 329 -12.22 10.24 -5.42
N THR A 330 -11.81 10.96 -4.38
CA THR A 330 -12.41 12.25 -4.02
C THR A 330 -11.69 13.46 -4.59
N GLY A 331 -10.48 13.26 -5.14
CA GLY A 331 -9.56 14.35 -5.49
C GLY A 331 -8.89 15.02 -4.29
N GLN A 332 -9.28 14.69 -3.06
CA GLN A 332 -8.64 15.16 -1.83
C GLN A 332 -7.41 14.31 -1.49
N GLN A 333 -6.57 14.83 -0.60
CA GLN A 333 -5.46 14.11 0.01
C GLN A 333 -5.75 13.90 1.49
N VAL A 334 -5.25 12.81 2.05
CA VAL A 334 -5.25 12.55 3.49
C VAL A 334 -3.84 12.24 3.97
N THR A 335 -3.63 12.47 5.26
CA THR A 335 -2.38 12.13 5.94
C THR A 335 -2.33 10.63 6.24
N ASP A 336 -1.23 9.99 5.88
CA ASP A 336 -0.92 8.61 6.25
C ASP A 336 0.48 8.54 6.88
N THR A 337 0.81 7.37 7.43
CA THR A 337 2.15 7.08 7.94
C THR A 337 2.82 6.04 7.05
N LEU A 338 3.96 6.41 6.48
CA LEU A 338 4.85 5.43 5.84
C LEU A 338 5.77 4.82 6.89
N LYS A 339 5.80 3.49 6.93
CA LYS A 339 6.64 2.71 7.85
C LYS A 339 7.78 2.00 7.10
N GLY A 340 8.91 1.84 7.78
CA GLY A 340 10.04 1.03 7.37
C GLY A 340 10.61 0.26 8.56
N TYR A 341 11.08 -0.96 8.34
CA TYR A 341 11.42 -1.90 9.41
C TYR A 341 12.83 -2.46 9.23
N VAL A 342 13.56 -2.56 10.33
CA VAL A 342 14.83 -3.30 10.43
C VAL A 342 14.89 -3.97 11.81
N LYS A 343 15.53 -5.12 11.92
CA LYS A 343 15.81 -5.77 13.21
C LYS A 343 17.27 -5.55 13.58
N ALA A 344 17.55 -5.39 14.86
CA ALA A 344 18.91 -5.34 15.41
C ALA A 344 19.11 -6.52 16.35
N GLY A 345 20.11 -7.37 16.10
CA GLY A 345 20.44 -8.52 16.94
C GLY A 345 21.92 -8.56 17.27
N SER A 346 22.32 -9.22 18.34
CA SER A 346 23.73 -9.54 18.60
C SER A 346 23.99 -11.01 18.34
N ALA A 347 25.23 -11.40 18.06
CA ALA A 347 25.59 -12.81 18.07
C ALA A 347 25.12 -13.49 19.37
N SER A 348 24.61 -14.71 19.24
CA SER A 348 24.29 -15.55 20.41
C SER A 348 25.54 -15.66 21.27
N LEU A 349 25.44 -15.29 22.54
CA LEU A 349 26.50 -15.63 23.50
C LEU A 349 26.62 -17.16 23.47
N PRO A 350 27.85 -17.73 23.41
CA PRO A 350 28.01 -19.17 23.53
C PRO A 350 27.25 -19.63 24.76
N TYR A 351 26.31 -20.56 24.57
CA TYR A 351 25.65 -21.24 25.68
C TYR A 351 26.76 -21.87 26.52
N ASP A 352 26.94 -21.38 27.74
CA ASP A 352 27.84 -21.96 28.74
C ASP A 352 26.99 -22.82 29.68
N PRO A 353 26.89 -24.14 29.46
CA PRO A 353 26.13 -25.02 30.33
C PRO A 353 26.69 -25.12 31.76
N VAL A 354 27.85 -24.52 32.05
CA VAL A 354 28.60 -24.74 33.30
C VAL A 354 28.88 -23.47 34.10
N GLY A 355 28.64 -22.27 33.54
CA GLY A 355 28.70 -21.01 34.29
C GLY A 355 30.11 -20.64 34.78
N ILE A 356 31.11 -20.65 33.88
CA ILE A 356 32.47 -20.17 34.16
C ILE A 356 32.89 -19.12 33.12
N LEU A 357 32.66 -17.86 33.51
CA LEU A 357 33.22 -16.59 33.04
C LEU A 357 34.37 -16.64 32.01
N LEU A 358 34.18 -15.91 30.91
CA LEU A 358 35.26 -15.14 30.29
C LEU A 358 34.92 -13.65 30.32
N GLN A 359 35.20 -12.99 31.45
CA GLN A 359 35.56 -11.58 31.40
C GLN A 359 36.95 -11.49 30.80
N LYS A 360 37.03 -11.04 29.54
CA LYS A 360 38.29 -10.59 28.94
C LYS A 360 38.69 -9.31 29.69
N LYS A 361 39.54 -9.46 30.70
CA LYS A 361 40.12 -8.35 31.46
C LYS A 361 41.19 -7.72 30.57
N ASP A 362 40.92 -6.53 30.05
CA ASP A 362 41.91 -5.73 29.34
C ASP A 362 43.04 -5.37 30.30
N ALA A 363 44.25 -5.84 29.99
CA ALA A 363 45.46 -5.45 30.70
C ALA A 363 46.11 -4.27 29.96
N GLN A 364 45.95 -3.07 30.50
CA GLN A 364 46.86 -1.95 30.29
C GLN A 364 47.26 -1.38 31.65
N SER A 365 48.55 -1.49 32.00
CA SER A 365 49.43 -0.35 32.29
C SER A 365 50.75 -0.82 32.94
N GLN A 366 51.84 -0.54 32.25
CA GLN A 366 53.07 0.13 32.72
C GLN A 366 53.70 -0.18 34.09
N ASP A 367 55.01 -0.44 33.95
CA ASP A 367 56.14 0.15 34.68
C ASP A 367 56.61 -0.40 36.04
N ASP A 368 57.87 -0.85 35.95
CA ASP A 368 59.00 -0.56 36.83
C ASP A 368 59.39 -1.51 38.00
N VAL A 369 60.58 -2.11 37.79
CA VAL A 369 61.75 -2.06 38.67
C VAL A 369 61.93 -3.14 39.77
N ARG A 370 62.86 -4.05 39.42
CA ARG A 370 64.10 -4.45 40.15
C ARG A 370 64.17 -5.80 40.91
N PRO A 371 65.40 -6.33 41.08
CA PRO A 371 65.74 -7.72 40.76
C PRO A 371 66.00 -8.57 42.00
N VAL A 372 66.11 -9.88 41.82
CA VAL A 372 66.81 -10.75 42.78
C VAL A 372 67.86 -11.55 42.05
N ALA A 373 69.10 -11.35 42.50
CA ALA A 373 70.29 -12.10 42.15
C ALA A 373 70.27 -13.48 42.84
N LEU A 374 70.61 -14.54 42.11
CA LEU A 374 71.84 -15.33 42.25
C LEU A 374 71.89 -16.39 41.14
#